data_AF-A0A4Q4CZV4-F1
#
_entry.id   AF-A0A4Q4CZV4-F1
#
_cell.length_a   1.000
_cell.length_b   1.000
_cell.length_c   1.000
_cell.angle_alpha   90.00
_cell.angle_beta   90.00
_cell.angle_gamma   90.00
#
_symmetry.space_group_name_H-M   'P 1'
#
loop_
_entity.id
_entity.type
_entity.pdbx_description
1 polymer ?
#
loop_
_entity_poly.entity_id
_entity_poly.type
_entity_poly.pdbx_seq_one_letter_code
_entity_poly.pdbx_strand_id
1 'polypeptide(L)'
;MDQDEAGRSTAVSTHKAFHKSIPLTPAEIRRYRAVIAGLDFDTVCTPFEHAPGIGRDIALAVLDDQLSGPPGVRHIPIDELHRRTAG
;
A
#
# COMPACT_ATOMS: atom_id res chain seq x y z
N MET A 1 6.57 5.12 -0.30
CA MET A 1 6.79 4.43 0.98
C MET A 1 7.43 5.44 1.88
N ASP A 2 7.06 5.47 3.15
CA ASP A 2 7.78 6.30 4.12
C ASP A 2 8.72 5.37 4.88
N GLN A 3 9.97 5.78 5.06
CA GLN A 3 10.99 5.02 5.79
C GLN A 3 11.65 5.90 6.86
N ASP A 4 12.11 5.28 7.94
CA ASP A 4 12.97 5.95 8.92
C ASP A 4 14.44 6.01 8.47
N GLU A 5 15.30 6.64 9.27
CA GLU A 5 16.74 6.76 8.98
C GLU A 5 17.46 5.41 8.85
N ALA A 6 16.88 4.33 9.39
CA ALA A 6 17.42 2.97 9.28
C ALA A 6 16.87 2.20 8.05
N GLY A 7 16.06 2.85 7.20
CA GLY A 7 15.45 2.23 6.02
C GLY A 7 14.26 1.31 6.34
N ARG A 8 13.70 1.39 7.55
CA ARG A 8 12.52 0.60 7.92
C ARG A 8 11.26 1.32 7.47
N SER A 9 10.36 0.62 6.78
CA SER A 9 9.08 1.19 6.36
C SER A 9 8.21 1.55 7.56
N THR A 10 7.72 2.78 7.60
CA THR A 10 6.90 3.32 8.69
C THR A 10 5.44 3.52 8.25
N ALA A 11 5.22 3.87 6.97
CA ALA A 11 3.89 3.99 6.40
C ALA A 11 3.84 3.67 4.89
N VAL A 12 2.65 3.26 4.43
CA VAL A 12 2.34 3.05 3.01
C VAL A 12 1.17 3.91 2.60
N SER A 13 1.26 4.51 1.43
CA SER A 13 0.16 5.18 0.75
C SER A 13 0.08 4.66 -0.69
N THR A 14 -1.10 4.80 -1.30
CA THR A 14 -1.28 4.51 -2.73
C THR A 14 -2.14 5.57 -3.39
N HIS A 15 -1.68 6.03 -4.55
CA HIS A 15 -2.26 7.16 -5.28
C HIS A 15 -1.67 7.23 -6.69
N LYS A 16 -2.30 8.02 -7.55
CA LYS A 16 -1.77 8.38 -8.87
C LYS A 16 -1.01 9.71 -8.76
N ALA A 17 -0.16 9.96 -9.74
CA ALA A 17 0.65 11.17 -9.84
C ALA A 17 1.37 11.48 -8.52
N PHE A 18 2.47 10.76 -8.26
CA PHE A 18 3.20 10.76 -6.99
C PHE A 18 3.26 12.12 -6.27
N HIS A 19 3.65 13.19 -6.97
CA HIS A 19 3.77 14.55 -6.42
C HIS A 19 2.45 15.30 -6.15
N LYS A 20 1.31 14.78 -6.60
CA LYS A 20 0.01 15.44 -6.55
C LYS A 20 -0.99 14.72 -5.64
N SER A 21 -0.62 13.56 -5.09
CA SER A 21 -1.46 12.77 -4.18
C SER A 21 -2.90 12.62 -4.68
N ILE A 22 -3.06 12.26 -5.95
CA ILE A 22 -4.39 12.11 -6.56
C ILE A 22 -4.94 10.74 -6.15
N PRO A 23 -6.09 10.65 -5.46
CA PRO A 23 -6.63 9.37 -5.04
C PRO A 23 -6.99 8.49 -6.24
N LEU A 24 -6.88 7.17 -6.05
CA LEU A 24 -7.45 6.22 -6.97
C LEU A 24 -8.98 6.23 -6.85
N THR A 25 -9.66 6.01 -7.98
CA THR A 25 -11.10 5.76 -7.97
C THR A 25 -11.38 4.36 -7.43
N PRO A 26 -12.59 4.10 -6.89
CA PRO A 26 -12.97 2.76 -6.44
C PRO A 26 -12.83 1.68 -7.54
N ALA A 27 -13.08 2.03 -8.80
CA ALA A 27 -12.93 1.11 -9.92
C ALA A 27 -11.45 0.74 -10.18
N GLU A 28 -10.54 1.71 -10.12
CA GLU A 28 -9.09 1.46 -10.24
C GLU A 28 -8.57 0.60 -9.08
N ILE A 29 -9.00 0.90 -7.85
CA ILE A 29 -8.61 0.13 -6.66
C ILE A 29 -9.02 -1.34 -6.82
N ARG A 30 -10.28 -1.60 -7.19
CA ARG A 30 -10.76 -2.97 -7.45
C ARG A 30 -9.96 -3.68 -8.52
N ARG A 31 -9.60 -2.98 -9.60
CA ARG A 31 -8.78 -3.55 -10.68
C ARG A 31 -7.37 -3.89 -10.18
N TYR A 32 -6.70 -3.00 -9.48
CA TYR A 32 -5.36 -3.28 -8.94
C TYR A 32 -5.39 -4.41 -7.92
N ARG A 33 -6.39 -4.43 -7.03
CA ARG A 33 -6.58 -5.51 -6.07
C ARG A 33 -6.72 -6.87 -6.76
N ALA A 34 -7.54 -6.95 -7.82
CA ALA A 34 -7.73 -8.19 -8.57
C ALA A 34 -6.44 -8.67 -9.25
N VAL A 35 -5.62 -7.76 -9.76
CA VAL A 35 -4.32 -8.09 -10.35
C VAL A 35 -3.34 -8.56 -9.27
N ILE A 36 -3.15 -7.78 -8.21
CA ILE A 36 -2.18 -8.06 -7.14
C ILE A 36 -2.50 -9.35 -6.40
N ALA A 37 -3.78 -9.67 -6.18
CA ALA A 37 -4.19 -10.89 -5.51
C ALA A 37 -3.74 -12.18 -6.24
N GLY A 38 -3.57 -12.11 -7.56
CA GLY A 38 -3.13 -13.24 -8.37
C GLY A 38 -1.61 -13.40 -8.50
N LEU A 39 -0.82 -12.45 -8.00
CA LEU A 39 0.64 -12.50 -8.06
C LEU A 39 1.21 -13.19 -6.83
N ASP A 40 2.40 -13.79 -6.95
CA ASP A 40 3.15 -14.36 -5.83
C ASP A 40 4.44 -13.56 -5.65
N PHE A 41 4.50 -12.75 -4.59
CA PHE A 41 5.63 -11.91 -4.25
C PHE A 41 5.67 -11.63 -2.75
N ASP A 42 6.89 -11.48 -2.23
CA ASP A 42 7.17 -11.21 -0.83
C ASP A 42 7.60 -9.76 -0.57
N THR A 43 7.95 -9.01 -1.61
CA THR A 43 8.50 -7.66 -1.48
C THR A 43 8.05 -6.75 -2.62
N VAL A 44 7.62 -5.54 -2.26
CA VAL A 44 7.38 -4.42 -3.18
C VAL A 44 8.66 -3.62 -3.35
N CYS A 45 9.04 -3.37 -4.61
CA CYS A 45 10.11 -2.46 -4.97
C CYS A 45 9.52 -1.18 -5.54
N THR A 46 10.02 -0.03 -5.10
CA THR A 46 9.78 1.24 -5.79
C THR A 46 11.05 1.64 -6.57
N PRO A 47 10.96 2.50 -7.60
CA PRO A 47 12.14 3.02 -8.27
C PRO A 47 13.11 3.79 -7.36
N PHE A 48 12.64 4.21 -6.18
CA PHE A 48 13.39 5.02 -5.23
C PHE A 48 14.01 4.17 -4.12
N GLU A 49 13.28 3.15 -3.67
CA GLU A 49 13.56 2.44 -2.43
C GLU A 49 13.15 0.96 -2.51
N HIS A 50 13.98 0.09 -1.94
CA HIS A 50 13.59 -1.26 -1.54
C HIS A 50 12.82 -1.17 -0.22
N ALA A 51 11.65 -1.79 -0.12
CA ALA A 51 10.79 -1.73 1.06
C ALA A 51 10.67 -3.12 1.73
N PRO A 52 11.67 -3.54 2.54
CA PRO A 52 11.63 -4.81 3.23
C PRO A 52 10.37 -4.94 4.09
N GLY A 53 9.76 -6.13 4.07
CA GLY A 53 8.55 -6.42 4.86
C GLY A 53 7.25 -5.93 4.24
N ILE A 54 7.28 -5.29 3.06
CA ILE A 54 6.07 -4.96 2.31
C ILE A 54 5.77 -6.05 1.29
N GLY A 55 5.05 -7.08 1.72
CA GLY A 55 4.61 -8.19 0.88
C GLY A 55 3.24 -7.98 0.23
N ARG A 56 2.78 -9.03 -0.44
CA ARG A 56 1.45 -9.06 -1.09
C ARG A 56 0.30 -8.78 -0.14
N ASP A 57 0.35 -9.34 1.06
CA ASP A 57 -0.64 -9.15 2.11
C ASP A 57 -0.80 -7.68 2.50
N ILE A 58 0.32 -6.98 2.72
CA ILE A 58 0.33 -5.55 3.04
C ILE A 58 -0.16 -4.72 1.86
N ALA A 59 0.26 -5.04 0.63
CA ALA A 59 -0.23 -4.36 -0.57
C ALA A 59 -1.75 -4.49 -0.74
N LEU A 60 -2.31 -5.67 -0.46
CA LEU A 60 -3.76 -5.89 -0.48
C LEU A 60 -4.47 -5.14 0.64
N ALA A 61 -3.92 -5.14 1.86
CA ALA A 61 -4.49 -4.43 3.00
C ALA A 61 -4.57 -2.91 2.77
N VAL A 62 -3.60 -2.32 2.07
CA VAL A 62 -3.63 -0.89 1.66
C VAL A 62 -4.78 -0.62 0.68
N LEU A 63 -5.02 -1.51 -0.27
CA LEU A 63 -6.13 -1.36 -1.23
C LEU A 63 -7.49 -1.57 -0.57
N ASP A 64 -7.57 -2.49 0.40
CA ASP A 64 -8.77 -2.71 1.20
C ASP A 64 -9.10 -1.50 2.08
N ASP A 65 -8.09 -0.82 2.65
CA ASP A 65 -8.27 0.45 3.35
C ASP A 65 -8.89 1.54 2.46
N GLN A 66 -8.46 1.64 1.20
CA GLN A 66 -9.02 2.63 0.29
C GLN A 66 -10.45 2.33 -0.16
N LEU A 67 -10.91 1.09 -0.02
CA LEU A 67 -12.30 0.72 -0.30
C LEU A 67 -13.23 0.93 0.89
N SER A 68 -12.70 1.12 2.11
CA SER A 68 -13.52 1.22 3.34
C SER A 68 -14.13 2.60 3.58
N GLY A 69 -13.76 3.62 2.78
CA GLY A 69 -14.21 4.99 2.98
C GLY A 69 -14.25 5.81 1.68
N PRO A 70 -14.53 7.13 1.79
CA PRO A 70 -14.44 8.04 0.66
C PRO A 70 -13.05 8.02 0.01
N PRO A 71 -12.92 8.24 -1.32
CA PRO A 71 -11.63 8.30 -1.99
C PRO A 71 -10.70 9.35 -1.33
N GLY A 72 -9.51 8.91 -0.93
CA GLY A 72 -8.53 9.76 -0.26
C GLY A 72 -7.14 9.15 -0.29
N VAL A 73 -6.13 9.99 -0.06
CA VAL A 73 -4.74 9.56 0.12
C VAL A 73 -4.42 9.60 1.60
N ARG A 74 -4.10 8.42 2.15
CA ARG A 74 -3.71 8.24 3.55
C ARG A 74 -2.34 7.58 3.59
N HIS A 75 -1.49 8.08 4.47
CA HIS A 75 -0.26 7.38 4.88
C HIS A 75 -0.64 6.44 6.01
N ILE A 76 -0.75 5.16 5.71
CA ILE A 76 -1.21 4.13 6.65
C ILE A 76 0.00 3.61 7.42
N PRO A 77 0.03 3.74 8.76
CA PRO A 77 1.11 3.19 9.56
C PRO A 77 1.26 1.67 9.36
N ILE A 78 2.49 1.19 9.21
CA ILE A 78 2.78 -0.23 8.98
C ILE A 78 2.22 -1.13 10.10
N ASP A 79 2.32 -0.71 11.36
CA ASP A 79 1.78 -1.47 12.49
C ASP A 79 0.25 -1.64 12.41
N GLU A 80 -0.45 -0.70 11.79
CA GLU A 80 -1.88 -0.82 11.55
C GLU A 80 -2.18 -1.91 10.52
N LEU A 81 -1.39 -1.99 9.45
CA LEU A 81 -1.53 -2.99 8.40
C LEU A 81 -1.17 -4.39 8.91
N HIS A 82 -0.09 -4.54 9.68
CA HIS A 82 0.27 -5.81 10.31
C HIS A 82 -0.84 -6.38 11.20
N ARG A 83 -1.50 -5.51 12.00
CA ARG A 83 -2.64 -5.96 12.83
C ARG A 83 -3.81 -6.47 11.99
N ARG A 84 -4.00 -5.97 10.77
CA ARG A 84 -5.07 -6.39 9.85
C ARG A 84 -4.74 -7.68 9.11
N THR A 85 -3.47 -7.94 8.80
CA THR A 85 -3.05 -9.15 8.07
C THR A 85 -2.78 -10.34 8.99
N ALA A 86 -2.57 -10.11 10.28
CA ALA A 86 -2.35 -11.16 11.28
C ALA A 86 -3.64 -11.83 11.81
N GLY A 87 -4.83 -11.35 11.42
CA GLY A 87 -6.14 -11.89 11.80
C GLY A 87 -6.81 -12.60 10.64
#